data_AF-B7HVE1-F1
#
_entry.id   AF-B7HVE1-F1
#
_cell.length_a   1.000
_cell.length_b   1.000
_cell.length_c   1.000
_cell.angle_alpha   90.00
_cell.angle_beta   90.00
_cell.angle_gamma   90.00
#
_symmetry.space_group_name_H-M   'P 1'
#
loop_
_entity.id
_entity.type
_entity.pdbx_description
1 polymer ?
#
loop_
_entity_poly.entity_id
_entity_poly.type
_entity_poly.pdbx_seq_one_letter_code
_entity_poly.pdbx_strand_id
1 'polypeptide(L)'
;MTNTQSKISLVQFTFFVIQCQIGVGILSLPNRLHPIAKGGGWISALIAGLAIQLIILLMWLFLKRFPDADMYESVCMLFGNKFGKLLGFAYVFYFTLIGMTVMLNACNVIKVWILQATPWSAILMLFTIACCYVAYNTFKVIVRFYVMASILIFQWPF
;
A
#
# COMPACT_ATOMS: atom_id res chain seq x y z
N MET A 1 7.74 -32.59 -0.24
CA MET A 1 6.59 -32.14 -1.07
C MET A 1 6.81 -30.66 -1.39
N THR A 2 7.41 -30.37 -2.53
CA THR A 2 7.70 -29.01 -2.99
C THR A 2 6.39 -28.32 -3.35
N ASN A 3 5.83 -27.58 -2.40
CA ASN A 3 4.63 -26.79 -2.60
C ASN A 3 4.93 -25.80 -3.73
N THR A 4 4.29 -25.98 -4.88
CA THR A 4 4.32 -25.06 -6.02
C THR A 4 3.56 -23.80 -5.60
N GLN A 5 4.16 -23.05 -4.68
CA GLN A 5 3.59 -21.85 -4.07
C GLN A 5 3.29 -20.85 -5.19
N SER A 6 2.01 -20.81 -5.56
CA SER A 6 1.28 -19.64 -6.05
C SER A 6 2.13 -18.56 -6.76
N LYS A 7 2.84 -18.92 -7.84
CA LYS A 7 3.58 -17.92 -8.61
C LYS A 7 2.58 -16.99 -9.30
N ILE A 8 2.60 -15.73 -8.90
CA ILE A 8 1.89 -14.64 -9.56
C ILE A 8 2.72 -14.21 -10.77
N SER A 9 2.07 -13.92 -11.90
CA SER A 9 2.79 -13.44 -13.09
C SER A 9 3.48 -12.11 -12.78
N LEU A 10 4.67 -11.88 -13.35
CA LEU A 10 5.41 -10.61 -13.22
C LEU A 10 4.50 -9.42 -13.53
N VAL A 11 3.69 -9.52 -14.57
CA VAL A 11 2.75 -8.47 -14.98
C VAL A 11 1.69 -8.21 -13.90
N GLN A 12 1.12 -9.27 -13.31
CA GLN A 12 0.13 -9.16 -12.24
C GLN A 12 0.75 -8.52 -10.97
N PHE A 13 1.99 -8.87 -10.66
CA PHE A 13 2.72 -8.27 -9.54
C PHE A 13 3.02 -6.79 -9.78
N THR A 14 3.48 -6.41 -10.97
CA THR A 14 3.74 -5.00 -11.32
C THR A 14 2.47 -4.15 -11.21
N PHE A 15 1.34 -4.61 -11.76
CA PHE A 15 0.07 -3.89 -11.63
C PHE A 15 -0.42 -3.80 -10.19
N PHE A 16 -0.24 -4.87 -9.40
CA PHE A 16 -0.54 -4.85 -7.98
C PHE A 16 0.29 -3.79 -7.23
N VAL A 17 1.60 -3.72 -7.49
CA VAL A 17 2.49 -2.73 -6.86
C VAL A 17 2.11 -1.30 -7.25
N ILE A 18 1.75 -1.04 -8.52
CA ILE A 18 1.29 0.27 -8.98
C ILE A 18 -0.01 0.65 -8.28
N GLN A 19 -0.99 -0.26 -8.23
CA GLN A 19 -2.27 0.00 -7.56
C GLN A 19 -2.12 0.24 -6.05
N CYS A 20 -1.21 -0.46 -5.39
CA CYS A 20 -0.93 -0.24 -3.96
C CYS A 20 -0.33 1.14 -3.68
N GLN A 21 0.35 1.76 -4.66
CA GLN A 21 0.89 3.11 -4.53
C GLN A 21 -0.17 4.20 -4.76
N ILE A 22 -1.13 3.94 -5.65
CA ILE A 22 -2.22 4.87 -5.96
C ILE A 22 -3.30 4.71 -4.87
N GLY A 23 -3.29 5.62 -3.90
CA GLY A 23 -4.29 5.66 -2.83
C GLY A 23 -4.94 7.03 -2.67
N VAL A 24 -5.81 7.17 -1.67
CA VAL A 24 -6.49 8.44 -1.32
C VAL A 24 -5.48 9.59 -1.07
N GLY A 25 -4.26 9.23 -0.67
CA GLY A 25 -3.15 10.16 -0.50
C GLY A 25 -2.92 11.05 -1.73
N ILE A 26 -3.01 10.50 -2.95
CA ILE A 26 -2.74 11.25 -4.18
C ILE A 26 -3.75 12.37 -4.43
N LEU A 27 -4.99 12.22 -3.95
CA LEU A 27 -6.04 13.23 -4.05
C LEU A 27 -5.84 14.35 -3.02
N SER A 28 -5.36 14.00 -1.82
CA SER A 28 -5.14 14.95 -0.72
C SER A 28 -3.82 15.71 -0.83
N LEU A 29 -2.82 15.14 -1.51
CA LEU A 29 -1.45 15.65 -1.54
C LEU A 29 -1.35 17.05 -2.20
N PRO A 30 -1.98 17.32 -3.36
CA PRO A 30 -1.93 18.65 -3.98
C PRO A 30 -2.55 19.73 -3.10
N ASN A 31 -3.67 19.41 -2.43
CA ASN A 31 -4.36 20.34 -1.53
C ASN A 31 -3.45 20.72 -0.35
N ARG A 32 -2.73 19.76 0.22
CA ARG A 32 -1.78 20.02 1.33
C ARG A 32 -0.51 20.73 0.86
N LEU A 33 -0.04 20.46 -0.35
CA LEU A 33 1.19 21.06 -0.92
C LEU A 33 0.97 22.48 -1.43
N HIS A 34 -0.21 22.79 -1.98
CA HIS A 34 -0.51 24.09 -2.58
C HIS A 34 -0.23 25.31 -1.66
N PRO A 35 -0.67 25.34 -0.38
CA PRO A 35 -0.40 26.49 0.49
C PRO A 35 1.09 26.64 0.86
N ILE A 36 1.87 25.55 0.82
CA ILE A 36 3.28 25.53 1.27
C ILE A 36 4.22 25.81 0.10
N ALA A 37 4.02 25.13 -1.02
CA ALA A 37 4.93 25.15 -2.16
C ALA A 37 4.51 26.15 -3.27
N LYS A 38 3.33 26.77 -3.15
CA LYS A 38 2.71 27.63 -4.19
C LYS A 38 2.73 26.91 -5.56
N GLY A 39 3.70 27.22 -6.42
CA GLY A 39 3.90 26.63 -7.75
C GLY A 39 5.04 25.59 -7.86
N GLY A 40 5.86 25.41 -6.84
CA GLY A 40 7.04 24.52 -6.86
C GLY A 40 6.80 23.08 -6.43
N GLY A 41 5.55 22.70 -6.11
CA GLY A 41 5.22 21.39 -5.53
C GLY A 41 5.57 20.18 -6.41
N TRP A 42 5.60 20.37 -7.72
CA TRP A 42 5.97 19.31 -8.68
C TRP A 42 7.45 18.92 -8.59
N ILE A 43 8.34 19.87 -8.28
CA ILE A 43 9.78 19.61 -8.11
C ILE A 43 10.00 18.76 -6.86
N SER A 44 9.34 19.09 -5.76
CA SER A 44 9.40 18.29 -4.52
C SER A 44 8.88 16.87 -4.74
N ALA A 45 7.83 16.69 -5.54
CA ALA A 45 7.30 15.39 -5.90
C ALA A 45 8.31 14.56 -6.72
N LEU A 46 9.00 15.18 -7.69
CA LEU A 46 10.04 14.50 -8.47
C LEU A 46 11.23 14.07 -7.61
N ILE A 47 11.70 14.94 -6.71
CA ILE A 47 12.81 14.61 -5.80
C ILE A 47 12.41 13.45 -4.87
N ALA A 48 11.19 13.49 -4.32
CA ALA A 48 10.67 12.38 -3.51
C ALA A 48 10.56 11.08 -4.32
N GLY A 49 10.10 11.15 -5.57
CA GLY A 49 10.03 10.01 -6.49
C GLY A 49 11.39 9.38 -6.76
N LEU A 50 12.43 10.20 -7.01
CA LEU A 50 13.80 9.71 -7.19
C LEU A 50 14.34 9.05 -5.92
N ALA A 51 14.10 9.63 -4.75
CA ALA A 51 14.51 9.02 -3.48
C ALA A 51 13.82 7.67 -3.24
N ILE A 52 12.52 7.57 -3.50
CA ILE A 52 11.75 6.32 -3.38
C ILE A 52 12.27 5.27 -4.38
N GLN A 53 12.56 5.66 -5.61
CA GLN A 53 13.11 4.75 -6.62
C GLN A 53 14.45 4.14 -6.16
N LEU A 54 15.33 4.94 -5.54
CA LEU A 54 16.58 4.44 -4.96
C LEU A 54 16.32 3.44 -3.83
N ILE A 55 15.35 3.70 -2.95
CA ILE A 55 14.98 2.79 -1.86
C ILE A 55 14.48 1.45 -2.43
N ILE A 56 13.62 1.48 -3.46
CA ILE A 56 13.10 0.27 -4.10
C ILE A 56 14.24 -0.57 -4.71
N LEU A 57 15.22 0.08 -5.36
CA LEU A 57 16.39 -0.61 -5.90
C LEU A 57 17.23 -1.27 -4.80
N LEU A 58 17.43 -0.60 -3.67
CA LEU A 58 18.14 -1.16 -2.52
C LEU A 58 17.38 -2.37 -1.93
N MET A 59 16.06 -2.28 -1.80
CA MET A 59 15.23 -3.42 -1.37
C MET A 59 15.34 -4.60 -2.33
N TRP A 60 15.34 -4.34 -3.63
CA TRP A 60 15.50 -5.40 -4.64
C TRP A 60 16.87 -6.09 -4.57
N LEU A 61 17.95 -5.30 -4.43
CA LEU A 61 19.30 -5.85 -4.25
C LEU A 61 19.41 -6.70 -2.97
N PHE A 62 18.76 -6.25 -1.90
CA PHE A 62 18.71 -6.96 -0.62
C PHE A 62 17.98 -8.31 -0.74
N LEU A 63 16.80 -8.32 -1.38
CA LEU A 63 16.02 -9.54 -1.63
C LEU A 63 16.79 -10.52 -2.53
N LYS A 64 17.55 -10.03 -3.52
CA LYS A 64 18.40 -10.87 -4.37
C LYS A 64 19.53 -11.57 -3.60
N ARG A 65 20.00 -10.96 -2.50
CA ARG A 65 21.06 -11.52 -1.65
C ARG A 65 20.56 -12.60 -0.70
N PHE A 66 19.28 -12.56 -0.33
CA PHE A 66 18.64 -13.53 0.57
C PHE A 66 17.36 -14.12 -0.06
N PRO A 67 17.50 -14.99 -1.08
CA PRO A 67 16.36 -15.48 -1.86
C PRO A 67 15.43 -16.44 -1.08
N ASP A 68 15.93 -17.10 -0.04
CA ASP A 68 15.21 -18.16 0.70
C ASP A 68 14.76 -17.74 2.11
N ALA A 69 15.05 -16.51 2.54
CA ALA A 69 14.68 -16.02 3.86
C ALA A 69 13.48 -15.07 3.76
N ASP A 70 12.48 -15.27 4.62
CA ASP A 70 11.36 -14.31 4.74
C ASP A 70 11.90 -12.91 5.14
N MET A 71 11.12 -11.86 4.91
CA MET A 71 11.54 -10.49 5.22
C MET A 71 11.94 -10.35 6.70
N TYR A 72 11.20 -11.03 7.59
CA TYR A 72 11.52 -11.11 9.01
C TYR A 72 12.79 -11.91 9.31
N GLU A 73 12.99 -13.05 8.64
CA GLU A 73 14.18 -13.88 8.80
C GLU A 73 15.44 -13.19 8.30
N SER A 74 15.35 -12.48 7.18
CA SER A 74 16.44 -11.67 6.62
C SER A 74 16.90 -10.58 7.59
N VAL A 75 15.96 -9.91 8.26
CA VAL A 75 16.26 -8.89 9.28
C VAL A 75 16.85 -9.54 10.54
N CYS A 76 16.33 -10.70 10.97
CA CYS A 76 16.89 -11.46 12.08
C CYS A 76 18.31 -11.97 11.81
N MET A 77 18.62 -12.35 10.56
CA MET A 77 19.97 -12.79 10.16
C MET A 77 20.98 -11.64 10.15
N LEU A 78 20.58 -10.42 9.77
CA LEU A 78 21.49 -9.27 9.75
C LEU A 78 21.72 -8.64 11.12
N PHE A 79 20.67 -8.45 11.91
CA PHE A 79 20.73 -7.69 13.17
C PHE A 79 20.70 -8.58 14.43
N GLY A 80 20.52 -9.89 14.27
CA GLY A 80 20.39 -10.86 15.36
C GLY A 80 18.95 -10.96 15.90
N ASN A 81 18.67 -12.06 16.60
CA ASN A 81 17.30 -12.44 17.01
C ASN A 81 16.59 -11.42 17.93
N LYS A 82 17.33 -10.68 18.77
CA LYS A 82 16.75 -9.66 19.66
C LYS A 82 16.31 -8.40 18.91
N PHE A 83 17.18 -7.87 18.05
CA PHE A 83 16.85 -6.69 17.23
C PHE A 83 15.86 -7.03 16.12
N GLY A 84 15.95 -8.23 15.54
CA GLY A 84 14.99 -8.71 14.55
C GLY A 84 13.56 -8.78 15.10
N LYS A 85 13.37 -9.28 16.33
CA LYS A 85 12.06 -9.25 17.01
C LYS A 85 11.52 -7.84 17.21
N LEU A 86 12.37 -6.91 17.67
CA LEU A 86 11.97 -5.52 17.88
C LEU A 86 11.55 -4.85 16.56
N LEU A 87 12.35 -5.05 15.50
CA LEU A 87 12.05 -4.51 14.17
C LEU A 87 10.79 -5.15 13.57
N GLY A 88 10.58 -6.45 13.75
CA GLY A 88 9.35 -7.12 13.33
C GLY A 88 8.11 -6.58 14.04
N PHE A 89 8.20 -6.35 15.35
CA PHE A 89 7.11 -5.72 16.10
C PHE A 89 6.84 -4.28 15.63
N ALA A 90 7.90 -3.48 15.47
CA ALA A 90 7.80 -2.11 14.96
C ALA A 90 7.20 -2.09 13.54
N TYR A 91 7.55 -3.06 12.70
CA TYR A 91 7.01 -3.22 11.35
C TYR A 91 5.50 -3.50 11.38
N VAL A 92 5.05 -4.49 12.15
CA VAL A 92 3.61 -4.79 12.29
C VAL A 92 2.84 -3.59 12.82
N PHE A 93 3.40 -2.90 13.82
CA PHE A 93 2.79 -1.70 14.40
C PHE A 93 2.69 -0.57 13.38
N TYR A 94 3.75 -0.31 12.62
CA TYR A 94 3.78 0.68 11.55
C TYR A 94 2.73 0.41 10.47
N PHE A 95 2.65 -0.83 9.98
CA PHE A 95 1.64 -1.21 8.98
C PHE A 95 0.21 -1.10 9.52
N THR A 96 0.01 -1.38 10.80
CA THR A 96 -1.30 -1.19 11.47
C THR A 96 -1.71 0.28 11.48
N LEU A 97 -0.80 1.19 11.87
CA LEU A 97 -1.07 2.63 11.88
C LEU A 97 -1.36 3.19 10.48
N ILE A 98 -0.62 2.73 9.47
CA ILE A 98 -0.89 3.09 8.08
C ILE A 98 -2.26 2.59 7.65
N GLY A 99 -2.59 1.33 7.93
CA GLY A 99 -3.89 0.74 7.62
C GLY A 99 -5.05 1.54 8.22
N MET A 100 -4.93 1.91 9.50
CA MET A 100 -5.90 2.78 10.18
C MET A 100 -6.03 4.14 9.48
N THR A 101 -4.91 4.78 9.12
CA THR A 101 -4.91 6.09 8.46
C THR A 101 -5.58 6.03 7.08
N VAL A 102 -5.27 5.01 6.29
CA VAL A 102 -5.89 4.80 4.96
C VAL A 102 -7.39 4.54 5.09
N MET A 103 -7.80 3.71 6.06
CA MET A 103 -9.21 3.42 6.33
C MET A 103 -9.99 4.68 6.70
N LEU A 104 -9.45 5.52 7.59
CA LEU A 104 -10.07 6.79 7.98
C LEU A 104 -10.18 7.76 6.81
N ASN A 105 -9.14 7.88 5.99
CA ASN A 105 -9.17 8.74 4.81
C ASN A 105 -10.23 8.28 3.79
N ALA A 106 -10.34 6.97 3.55
CA ALA A 106 -11.36 6.42 2.68
C ALA A 106 -12.78 6.68 3.20
N CYS A 107 -13.02 6.49 4.51
CA CYS A 107 -14.31 6.81 5.14
C CYS A 107 -14.66 8.30 5.02
N ASN A 108 -13.67 9.19 5.14
CA ASN A 108 -13.84 10.65 4.98
C ASN A 108 -14.28 11.00 3.57
N VAL A 109 -13.66 10.40 2.55
CA VAL A 109 -14.07 10.59 1.17
C VAL A 109 -15.50 10.10 0.97
N ILE A 110 -15.85 8.89 1.42
CA ILE A 110 -17.22 8.36 1.28
C ILE A 110 -18.25 9.26 1.94
N LYS A 111 -17.97 9.78 3.14
CA LYS A 111 -18.87 10.68 3.85
C LYS A 111 -19.06 12.00 3.10
N VAL A 112 -17.99 12.62 2.62
CA VAL A 112 -18.07 13.92 1.94
C VAL A 112 -18.77 13.81 0.58
N TRP A 113 -18.54 12.72 -0.15
CA TRP A 113 -18.97 12.59 -1.55
C TRP A 113 -20.25 11.78 -1.75
N ILE A 114 -20.57 10.84 -0.86
CA ILE A 114 -21.68 9.88 -1.07
C ILE A 114 -22.68 9.95 0.08
N LEU A 115 -22.24 9.74 1.33
CA LEU A 115 -23.11 9.58 2.51
C LEU A 115 -22.98 10.76 3.48
N GLN A 116 -23.32 11.96 3.02
CA GLN A 116 -23.18 13.20 3.81
C GLN A 116 -24.04 13.20 5.09
N ALA A 117 -25.24 12.62 5.02
CA ALA A 117 -26.20 12.60 6.12
C ALA A 117 -26.00 11.46 7.14
N THR A 118 -25.12 10.49 6.85
CA THR A 118 -24.93 9.30 7.71
C THR A 118 -23.91 9.58 8.82
N PRO A 119 -24.13 9.09 10.06
CA PRO A 119 -23.14 9.24 11.13
C PRO A 119 -21.83 8.52 10.78
N TRP A 120 -20.72 9.13 11.19
CA TRP A 120 -19.36 8.65 10.91
C TRP A 120 -19.13 7.20 11.36
N SER A 121 -19.66 6.85 12.54
CA SER A 121 -19.52 5.52 13.13
C SER A 121 -20.14 4.41 12.27
N ALA A 122 -21.27 4.66 11.61
CA ALA A 122 -21.91 3.69 10.75
C ALA A 122 -21.10 3.42 9.48
N ILE A 123 -20.55 4.48 8.85
CA ILE A 123 -19.67 4.36 7.67
C ILE A 123 -18.43 3.55 8.04
N LEU A 124 -17.80 3.87 9.17
CA LEU A 124 -16.59 3.20 9.63
C LEU A 124 -16.85 1.71 9.89
N MET A 125 -17.92 1.35 10.61
CA MET A 125 -18.26 -0.05 10.87
C MET A 125 -18.50 -0.84 9.59
N LEU A 126 -19.30 -0.32 8.66
CA LEU A 126 -19.59 -0.98 7.39
C LEU A 126 -18.31 -1.17 6.56
N PHE A 127 -17.47 -0.14 6.49
CA PHE A 127 -16.22 -0.19 5.75
C PHE A 127 -15.23 -1.18 6.37
N THR A 128 -15.12 -1.24 7.70
CA THR A 128 -14.29 -2.24 8.39
C THR A 128 -14.77 -3.66 8.11
N ILE A 129 -16.09 -3.93 8.15
CA ILE A 129 -16.64 -5.25 7.81
C ILE A 129 -16.26 -5.65 6.37
N ALA A 130 -16.41 -4.73 5.42
CA ALA A 130 -16.02 -4.96 4.03
C ALA A 130 -14.52 -5.26 3.89
N CYS A 131 -13.65 -4.50 4.58
CA CYS A 131 -12.21 -4.75 4.60
C CYS A 131 -11.86 -6.12 5.21
N CYS A 132 -12.50 -6.50 6.33
CA CYS A 132 -12.30 -7.82 6.95
C CYS A 132 -12.71 -8.96 6.01
N TYR A 133 -13.82 -8.79 5.29
CA TYR A 133 -14.27 -9.76 4.29
C TYR A 133 -13.25 -9.92 3.14
N VAL A 134 -12.71 -8.82 2.63
CA VAL A 134 -11.66 -8.87 1.60
C VAL A 134 -10.38 -9.51 2.14
N ALA A 135 -9.98 -9.18 3.38
CA ALA A 135 -8.79 -9.73 4.02
C ALA A 135 -8.87 -11.25 4.29
N TYR A 136 -10.08 -11.80 4.42
CA TYR A 136 -10.29 -13.24 4.55
C TYR A 136 -9.99 -14.01 3.25
N ASN A 137 -10.02 -13.34 2.09
CA ASN A 137 -9.75 -13.98 0.82
C ASN A 137 -8.25 -14.21 0.57
N THR A 138 -7.92 -15.19 -0.27
CA THR A 138 -6.53 -15.49 -0.62
C THR A 138 -5.87 -14.33 -1.36
N PHE A 139 -4.58 -14.09 -1.13
CA PHE A 139 -3.77 -13.05 -1.81
C PHE A 139 -3.94 -13.05 -3.34
N LYS A 140 -4.09 -14.23 -3.97
CA LYS A 140 -4.33 -14.35 -5.41
C LYS A 140 -5.64 -13.71 -5.89
N VAL A 141 -6.69 -13.77 -5.08
CA VAL A 141 -7.99 -13.13 -5.37
C VAL A 141 -7.83 -11.61 -5.32
N ILE A 142 -7.11 -11.11 -4.31
CA ILE A 142 -6.80 -9.70 -4.14
C ILE A 142 -6.02 -9.17 -5.36
N VAL A 143 -4.96 -9.86 -5.77
CA VAL A 143 -4.15 -9.46 -6.94
C VAL A 143 -4.97 -9.47 -8.23
N ARG A 144 -5.82 -10.48 -8.46
CA ARG A 144 -6.72 -10.51 -9.62
C ARG A 144 -7.70 -9.35 -9.63
N PHE A 145 -8.27 -9.01 -8.47
CA PHE A 145 -9.14 -7.86 -8.32
C PHE A 145 -8.41 -6.55 -8.66
N TYR A 146 -7.19 -6.35 -8.16
CA TYR A 146 -6.39 -5.17 -8.49
C TYR A 146 -6.04 -5.06 -9.98
N VAL A 147 -5.75 -6.18 -10.64
CA VAL A 147 -5.53 -6.21 -12.10
C VAL A 147 -6.80 -5.83 -12.84
N MET A 148 -7.96 -6.36 -12.44
CA MET A 148 -9.25 -5.93 -13.03
C MET A 148 -9.53 -4.44 -12.78
N ALA A 149 -9.27 -3.94 -11.56
CA ALA A 149 -9.46 -2.54 -11.22
C ALA A 149 -8.53 -1.60 -12.01
N SER A 150 -7.32 -2.04 -12.39
CA SER A 150 -6.42 -1.23 -13.22
C SER A 150 -6.99 -0.91 -14.61
N ILE A 151 -7.93 -1.72 -15.11
CA ILE A 151 -8.67 -1.42 -16.35
C ILE A 151 -9.46 -0.10 -16.20
N LEU A 152 -10.02 0.18 -15.02
CA LEU A 152 -10.74 1.43 -14.75
C LEU A 152 -9.82 2.65 -14.82
N ILE A 153 -8.53 2.50 -14.50
CA ILE A 153 -7.55 3.60 -14.59
C ILE A 153 -7.22 3.91 -16.05
N PHE A 154 -7.15 2.88 -16.90
CA PHE A 154 -6.82 3.04 -18.33
C PHE A 154 -8.05 3.36 -19.20
N GLN A 155 -9.27 3.12 -18.70
CA GLN A 155 -10.51 3.47 -19.40
C GLN A 155 -10.89 4.93 -19.17
N TRP A 156 -10.10 5.84 -19.76
CA TRP A 156 -10.65 7.10 -20.21
C TRP A 156 -9.97 7.57 -21.51
N PRO A 157 -10.50 7.16 -22.68
CA PRO A 157 -10.21 7.82 -23.93
C PRO A 157 -11.47 8.54 -24.42
N PHE A 158 -12.00 9.55 -23.70
CA PHE A 158 -12.99 10.50 -24.24
C PHE A 158 -12.82 11.91 -23.68
#